data_AF-A0A3Q7GRK7-F1
#
_entry.id   AF-A0A3Q7GRK7-F1
#
_cell.length_a   1.000
_cell.length_b   1.000
_cell.length_c   1.000
_cell.angle_alpha   90.00
_cell.angle_beta   90.00
_cell.angle_gamma   90.00
#
_symmetry.space_group_name_H-M   'P 1'
#
loop_
_entity.id
_entity.type
_entity.pdbx_description
1 polymer ?
#
loop_
_entity_poly.entity_id
_entity_poly.type
_entity_poly.pdbx_seq_one_letter_code
_entity_poly.pdbx_strand_id
1 'polypeptide(L)'
;MQADVSEVFVNVSQAFSGCNQLKGLSGFWDAVPAYFPTIYPVYSKLTSLNLSYATIQIADLCKLIGNCFNLQRLWVLDYIEDSGLEEIANTCKELQELRVFPFDPFAPGPNVSLTEQGLVAVSMGCPKL
;
A
#
# COMPACT_ATOMS: atom_id res chain seq x y z
N MET A 1 -22.91 -8.57 22.87
CA MET A 1 -22.75 -7.12 22.80
C MET A 1 -21.99 -6.85 21.51
N GLN A 2 -22.68 -6.39 20.47
CA GLN A 2 -22.07 -6.14 19.16
C GLN A 2 -21.42 -4.77 19.24
N ALA A 3 -20.09 -4.70 19.15
CA ALA A 3 -19.39 -3.42 19.10
C ALA A 3 -19.90 -2.62 17.90
N ASP A 4 -20.22 -1.35 18.10
CA ASP A 4 -20.58 -0.45 17.00
C ASP A 4 -19.37 -0.33 16.06
N VAL A 5 -19.63 -0.29 14.74
CA VAL A 5 -18.59 -0.17 13.70
C VAL A 5 -17.71 1.06 13.96
N SER A 6 -18.31 2.13 14.49
CA SER A 6 -17.60 3.34 14.92
C SER A 6 -16.65 3.09 16.09
N GLU A 7 -17.07 2.32 17.10
CA GLU A 7 -16.24 2.01 18.27
C GLU A 7 -15.03 1.15 17.89
N VAL A 8 -15.24 0.13 17.04
CA VAL A 8 -14.14 -0.71 16.54
C VAL A 8 -13.12 0.13 15.78
N PHE A 9 -13.59 1.02 14.89
CA PHE A 9 -12.70 1.90 14.14
C PHE A 9 -11.86 2.80 15.05
N VAL A 10 -12.49 3.44 16.05
CA VAL A 10 -11.80 4.31 17.01
C VAL A 10 -10.75 3.52 17.81
N ASN A 11 -11.12 2.35 18.33
CA ASN A 11 -10.24 1.52 19.14
C ASN A 11 -9.02 1.05 18.33
N VAL A 12 -9.21 0.61 17.08
CA VAL A 12 -8.11 0.19 16.21
C VAL A 12 -7.20 1.37 15.86
N SER A 13 -7.76 2.54 15.53
CA SER A 13 -6.98 3.74 15.25
C SER A 13 -6.14 4.21 16.45
N GLN A 14 -6.71 4.15 17.66
CA GLN A 14 -5.98 4.44 18.90
C GLN A 14 -4.89 3.41 19.17
N ALA A 15 -5.15 2.12 18.93
CA ALA A 15 -4.15 1.07 19.08
C ALA A 15 -2.94 1.33 18.15
N PHE A 16 -3.17 1.64 16.87
CA PHE A 16 -2.10 2.01 15.94
C PHE A 16 -1.35 3.27 16.38
N SER A 17 -2.05 4.28 16.90
CA SER A 17 -1.41 5.50 17.43
C SER A 17 -0.42 5.20 18.57
N GLY A 18 -0.69 4.18 19.38
CA GLY A 18 0.21 3.71 20.44
C GLY A 18 1.44 2.94 19.94
N CYS A 19 1.44 2.45 18.70
CA CYS A 19 2.50 1.62 18.13
C CYS A 19 3.70 2.45 17.64
N ASN A 20 4.48 3.03 18.57
CA ASN A 20 5.55 3.97 18.24
C ASN A 20 6.77 3.37 17.54
N GLN A 21 6.98 2.06 17.65
CA GLN A 21 8.12 1.36 17.04
C GLN A 21 7.73 0.51 15.83
N LEU A 22 6.48 0.62 15.35
CA LEU A 22 6.00 -0.18 14.23
C LEU A 22 6.71 0.26 12.94
N LYS A 23 7.35 -0.70 12.27
CA LYS A 23 8.09 -0.50 11.01
C LYS A 23 7.52 -1.28 9.83
N GLY A 24 6.80 -2.36 10.09
CA GLY A 24 6.29 -3.27 9.08
C GLY A 24 4.80 -3.54 9.25
N LEU A 25 4.05 -3.55 8.16
CA LEU A 25 2.67 -4.04 8.13
C LEU A 25 2.44 -5.00 6.97
N SER A 26 1.63 -6.03 7.22
CA SER A 26 1.25 -7.07 6.28
C SER A 26 -0.07 -7.71 6.71
N GLY A 27 -0.64 -8.58 5.89
CA GLY A 27 -1.79 -9.40 6.24
C GLY A 27 -2.96 -9.10 5.32
N PHE A 28 -3.58 -7.93 5.46
CA PHE A 28 -4.59 -7.31 4.57
C PHE A 28 -5.51 -8.24 3.74
N TRP A 29 -5.88 -9.41 4.26
CA TRP A 29 -6.90 -10.27 3.67
C TRP A 29 -8.27 -9.61 3.79
N ASP A 30 -9.05 -9.69 2.71
CA ASP A 30 -10.39 -9.09 2.62
C ASP A 30 -10.42 -7.63 3.10
N ALA A 31 -9.36 -6.89 2.78
CA ALA A 31 -9.18 -5.52 3.24
C ALA A 31 -10.33 -4.62 2.77
N VAL A 32 -11.01 -3.99 3.73
CA VAL A 32 -12.07 -3.02 3.45
C VAL A 32 -11.47 -1.61 3.48
N PRO A 33 -11.47 -0.86 2.36
CA PRO A 33 -10.80 0.45 2.28
C PRO A 33 -11.24 1.47 3.34
N ALA A 34 -12.49 1.37 3.82
CA ALA A 34 -13.02 2.22 4.89
C ALA A 34 -12.22 2.15 6.21
N TYR A 35 -11.43 1.09 6.44
CA TYR A 35 -10.60 0.93 7.64
C TYR A 35 -9.15 1.39 7.47
N PHE A 36 -8.67 1.69 6.27
CA PHE A 36 -7.31 2.19 6.07
C PHE A 36 -6.95 3.46 6.84
N PRO A 37 -7.89 4.42 7.07
CA PRO A 37 -7.59 5.57 7.90
C PRO A 37 -7.19 5.22 9.34
N THR A 38 -7.53 4.03 9.85
CA THR A 38 -7.05 3.59 11.18
C THR A 38 -5.55 3.39 11.25
N ILE A 39 -4.87 3.26 10.11
CA ILE A 39 -3.44 2.96 10.00
C ILE A 39 -2.62 4.24 9.75
N TYR A 40 -3.28 5.36 9.43
CA TYR A 40 -2.63 6.66 9.18
C TYR A 40 -1.68 7.10 10.30
N PRO A 41 -1.97 6.87 11.60
CA PRO A 41 -1.05 7.26 12.69
C PRO A 41 0.35 6.64 12.63
N VAL A 42 0.55 5.57 11.85
CA VAL A 42 1.83 4.88 11.72
C VAL A 42 2.49 4.99 10.35
N TYR A 43 1.82 5.53 9.32
CA TYR A 43 2.34 5.55 7.94
C TYR A 43 3.71 6.20 7.79
N SER A 44 3.92 7.36 8.43
CA SER A 44 5.22 8.02 8.41
C SER A 44 6.33 7.23 9.10
N LYS A 45 6.02 6.19 9.86
CA LYS A 45 7.00 5.35 10.57
C LYS A 45 7.32 4.05 9.83
N LEU A 46 6.44 3.63 8.91
CA LEU A 46 6.58 2.36 8.19
C LEU A 46 7.74 2.44 7.20
N THR A 47 8.55 1.39 7.21
CA THR A 47 9.60 1.14 6.21
C THR A 47 9.29 -0.09 5.37
N SER A 48 8.35 -0.95 5.78
CA SER A 48 7.95 -2.13 5.03
C SER A 48 6.42 -2.23 5.00
N LEU A 49 5.87 -2.42 3.81
CA LEU A 49 4.43 -2.62 3.64
C LEU A 49 4.19 -3.74 2.64
N ASN A 50 3.38 -4.71 3.04
CA ASN A 50 2.99 -5.83 2.19
C ASN A 50 1.47 -5.87 2.03
N LEU A 51 1.02 -5.49 0.83
CA LEU A 51 -0.35 -5.50 0.37
C LEU A 51 -0.60 -6.62 -0.66
N SER A 52 0.23 -7.65 -0.73
CA SER A 52 0.10 -8.75 -1.70
C SER A 52 -1.21 -9.54 -1.59
N TYR A 53 -1.95 -9.38 -0.49
CA TYR A 53 -3.24 -10.03 -0.25
C TYR A 53 -4.43 -9.04 -0.33
N ALA A 54 -4.17 -7.76 -0.61
CA ALA A 54 -5.18 -6.71 -0.59
C ALA A 54 -5.73 -6.46 -1.99
N THR A 55 -6.96 -6.91 -2.26
CA THR A 55 -7.67 -6.68 -3.53
C THR A 55 -8.35 -5.31 -3.55
N ILE A 56 -7.56 -4.25 -3.44
CA ILE A 56 -8.05 -2.86 -3.34
C ILE A 56 -7.90 -2.11 -4.65
N GLN A 57 -8.82 -1.17 -4.89
CA GLN A 57 -8.82 -0.30 -6.05
C GLN A 57 -7.70 0.75 -5.96
N ILE A 58 -7.22 1.19 -7.12
CA ILE A 58 -6.11 2.12 -7.24
C ILE A 58 -6.31 3.42 -6.44
N ALA A 59 -7.52 3.98 -6.46
CA ALA A 59 -7.83 5.22 -5.74
C ALA A 59 -7.61 5.13 -4.22
N ASP A 60 -7.83 3.96 -3.63
CA ASP A 60 -7.64 3.75 -2.19
C ASP A 60 -6.18 3.40 -1.86
N LEU A 61 -5.52 2.69 -2.78
CA LEU A 61 -4.09 2.39 -2.70
C LEU A 61 -3.23 3.67 -2.79
N CYS A 62 -3.54 4.59 -3.69
CA CYS A 62 -2.82 5.87 -3.80
C CYS A 62 -2.98 6.72 -2.54
N LYS A 63 -4.18 6.78 -1.93
CA LYS A 63 -4.38 7.47 -0.63
C LYS A 63 -3.53 6.88 0.48
N LEU A 64 -3.37 5.56 0.47
CA LEU A 64 -2.55 4.84 1.44
C LEU A 64 -1.06 5.14 1.23
N ILE A 65 -0.58 5.04 -0.01
CA ILE A 65 0.84 5.19 -0.34
C ILE A 65 1.32 6.64 -0.29
N GLY A 66 0.47 7.62 -0.65
CA GLY A 66 0.83 9.05 -0.69
C GLY A 66 1.31 9.64 0.65
N ASN A 67 1.22 8.88 1.74
CA ASN A 67 1.67 9.27 3.08
C ASN A 67 2.88 8.45 3.60
N CYS A 68 3.38 7.50 2.80
CA CYS A 68 4.41 6.54 3.18
C CYS A 68 5.82 6.97 2.70
N PHE A 69 6.26 8.17 3.09
CA PHE A 69 7.52 8.77 2.61
C PHE A 69 8.79 7.99 3.00
N ASN A 70 8.74 7.21 4.08
CA ASN A 70 9.87 6.43 4.61
C ASN A 70 9.87 4.97 4.15
N LEU A 71 8.99 4.61 3.21
CA LEU A 71 8.84 3.24 2.76
C LEU A 71 10.08 2.77 1.99
N GLN A 72 10.64 1.65 2.41
CA GLN A 72 11.83 1.01 1.83
C GLN A 72 11.48 -0.28 1.09
N ARG A 73 10.45 -1.00 1.54
CA ARG A 73 9.98 -2.22 0.88
C ARG A 73 8.47 -2.18 0.66
N LEU A 74 8.04 -2.38 -0.58
CA LEU A 74 6.64 -2.45 -0.97
C LEU A 74 6.36 -3.72 -1.76
N TRP A 75 5.42 -4.52 -1.27
CA TRP A 75 4.84 -5.63 -2.01
C TRP A 75 3.37 -5.32 -2.28
N VAL A 76 2.93 -5.45 -3.53
CA VAL A 76 1.59 -5.06 -3.96
C VAL A 76 1.08 -5.93 -5.11
N LEU A 77 -0.23 -5.98 -5.33
CA LEU A 77 -0.82 -6.57 -6.52
C LEU A 77 -0.70 -5.64 -7.73
N ASP A 78 -0.83 -6.20 -8.93
CA ASP A 78 -0.83 -5.51 -10.22
C ASP A 78 -2.00 -4.51 -10.40
N TYR A 79 -2.99 -4.53 -9.50
CA TYR A 79 -3.99 -3.46 -9.31
C TYR A 79 -3.40 -2.08 -8.95
N ILE A 80 -2.11 -1.99 -8.65
CA ILE A 80 -1.39 -0.72 -8.55
C ILE A 80 -1.36 0.05 -9.88
N GLU A 81 -1.41 -0.66 -11.02
CA GLU A 81 -1.31 -0.06 -12.36
C GLU A 81 -0.09 0.87 -12.54
N ASP A 82 0.08 1.43 -13.74
CA ASP A 82 1.17 2.40 -13.98
C ASP A 82 0.97 3.69 -13.18
N SER A 83 -0.28 4.13 -12.99
CA SER A 83 -0.61 5.36 -12.27
C SER A 83 -0.24 5.30 -10.78
N GLY A 84 -0.41 4.15 -10.14
CA GLY A 84 0.02 3.96 -8.75
C GLY A 84 1.54 3.86 -8.63
N LEU A 85 2.20 3.25 -9.60
CA LEU A 85 3.67 3.22 -9.66
C LEU A 85 4.25 4.63 -9.87
N GLU A 86 3.60 5.50 -10.63
CA GLU A 86 3.97 6.91 -10.75
C GLU A 86 3.82 7.66 -9.41
N GLU A 87 2.75 7.43 -8.65
CA GLU A 87 2.56 8.00 -7.32
C GLU A 87 3.65 7.53 -6.33
N ILE A 88 4.00 6.24 -6.38
CA ILE A 88 5.14 5.68 -5.61
C ILE A 88 6.44 6.38 -5.99
N ALA A 89 6.69 6.55 -7.29
CA ALA A 89 7.87 7.22 -7.81
C ALA A 89 7.96 8.66 -7.31
N ASN A 90 6.83 9.36 -7.19
CA ASN A 90 6.77 10.74 -6.68
C ASN A 90 6.94 10.82 -5.15
N THR A 91 6.43 9.84 -4.41
CA THR A 91 6.34 9.89 -2.94
C THR A 91 7.48 9.17 -2.21
N CYS A 92 7.79 7.91 -2.57
CA CYS A 92 8.63 7.00 -1.79
C CYS A 92 10.11 7.05 -2.19
N LYS A 93 10.82 8.13 -1.86
CA LYS A 93 12.23 8.33 -2.24
C LYS A 93 13.23 7.37 -1.56
N GLU A 94 12.77 6.69 -0.51
CA GLU A 94 13.55 5.72 0.26
C GLU A 94 13.35 4.26 -0.19
N LEU A 95 12.54 4.04 -1.24
CA LEU A 95 12.21 2.70 -1.72
C LEU A 95 13.45 1.98 -2.26
N GLN A 96 13.64 0.75 -1.79
CA GLN A 96 14.76 -0.15 -2.09
C GLN A 96 14.30 -1.51 -2.65
N GLU A 97 13.04 -1.87 -2.41
CA GLU A 97 12.46 -3.12 -2.90
C GLU A 97 11.02 -2.88 -3.33
N LEU A 98 10.72 -3.20 -4.58
CA LEU A 98 9.37 -3.24 -5.12
C LEU A 98 9.10 -4.65 -5.65
N ARG A 99 7.99 -5.25 -5.20
CA ARG A 99 7.45 -6.47 -5.80
C ARG A 99 6.00 -6.23 -6.21
N VAL A 100 5.72 -6.43 -7.49
CA VAL A 100 4.36 -6.38 -8.04
C VAL A 100 3.97 -7.80 -8.44
N PHE A 101 2.88 -8.30 -7.85
CA PHE A 101 2.39 -9.66 -8.06
C PHE A 101 1.15 -9.66 -8.96
N PRO A 102 1.01 -10.62 -9.88
CA PRO A 102 -0.20 -10.76 -10.66
C PRO A 102 -1.37 -11.17 -9.76
N PHE A 103 -2.52 -10.48 -9.84
CA PHE A 103 -3.72 -10.91 -9.12
C PHE A 103 -4.25 -12.25 -9.65
N ASP A 104 -4.38 -12.37 -10.97
CA ASP A 104 -4.75 -13.61 -11.65
C ASP A 104 -3.70 -13.94 -12.73
N PRO A 105 -2.70 -14.77 -12.42
CA PRO A 105 -1.64 -15.13 -13.36
C PRO A 105 -2.12 -16.01 -14.52
N PHE A 106 -3.35 -16.53 -14.47
CA PHE A 106 -3.90 -17.42 -15.50
C PHE A 106 -4.99 -16.75 -16.35
N ALA A 107 -5.31 -15.47 -16.09
CA ALA A 107 -6.31 -14.74 -16.85
C ALA A 107 -5.87 -14.50 -18.32
N PRO A 108 -6.80 -14.57 -19.28
CA PRO A 108 -6.51 -14.27 -20.68
C PRO A 108 -6.39 -12.77 -20.92
N GLY A 109 -5.16 -12.28 -21.04
CA GLY A 109 -4.85 -10.89 -21.37
C GLY A 109 -4.71 -9.95 -20.16
N PRO A 110 -4.28 -8.69 -20.36
CA PRO A 110 -4.11 -7.74 -19.27
C PRO A 110 -5.47 -7.31 -18.73
N ASN A 111 -5.75 -7.66 -17.47
CA ASN A 111 -6.93 -7.19 -16.73
C ASN A 111 -6.73 -5.83 -16.06
N VAL A 112 -5.53 -5.28 -16.16
CA VAL A 112 -5.07 -4.08 -15.45
C VAL A 112 -4.21 -3.22 -16.37
N SER A 113 -4.14 -1.92 -16.09
CA SER A 113 -3.31 -0.97 -16.83
C SER A 113 -1.88 -0.91 -16.27
N LEU A 114 -1.24 -2.06 -16.10
CA LEU A 114 0.15 -2.19 -15.65
C LEU A 114 1.05 -2.60 -16.82
N THR A 115 2.03 -1.77 -17.14
CA THR A 115 2.96 -1.96 -18.25
C THR A 115 4.40 -1.73 -17.82
N GLU A 116 5.34 -1.66 -18.76
CA GLU A 116 6.72 -1.26 -18.47
C GLU A 116 6.83 0.20 -18.00
N GLN A 117 5.86 1.06 -18.35
CA GLN A 117 5.90 2.49 -18.01
C GLN A 117 5.92 2.72 -16.51
N GLY A 118 5.14 1.94 -15.74
CA GLY A 118 5.17 2.02 -14.29
C GLY A 118 6.55 1.70 -13.72
N LEU A 119 7.22 0.65 -14.23
CA LEU A 119 8.58 0.32 -13.80
C LEU A 119 9.60 1.40 -14.17
N VAL A 120 9.47 1.99 -15.36
CA VAL A 120 10.29 3.14 -15.79
C VAL A 120 10.10 4.31 -14.81
N ALA A 121 8.86 4.64 -14.46
CA ALA A 121 8.56 5.72 -13.52
C ALA A 121 9.23 5.50 -12.16
N VAL A 122 9.10 4.30 -11.55
CA VAL A 122 9.75 4.00 -10.27
C VAL A 122 11.27 4.08 -10.39
N SER A 123 11.86 3.57 -11.48
CA SER A 123 13.32 3.64 -11.68
C SER A 123 13.86 5.07 -11.74
N MET A 124 13.07 6.02 -12.27
CA MET A 124 13.43 7.43 -12.33
C MET A 124 13.15 8.17 -11.01
N GLY A 125 12.08 7.79 -10.29
CA GLY A 125 11.60 8.50 -9.11
C GLY A 125 12.18 8.03 -7.78
N CYS A 126 12.63 6.76 -7.70
CA CYS A 126 13.13 6.12 -6.49
C CYS A 126 14.65 5.85 -6.62
N PRO A 127 15.52 6.76 -6.16
CA PRO A 127 16.98 6.68 -6.41
C PRO A 127 17.71 5.56 -5.66
N LYS A 128 17.01 4.82 -4.79
CA LYS A 128 17.57 3.72 -3.99
C LYS A 128 17.04 2.34 -4.38
N LEU A 129 16.22 2.27 -5.44
CA LEU A 129 15.60 1.05 -5.94
C LEU A 129 16.62 0.13 -6.64
#